data_AF-A0AB73UA29-F1
#
_entry.id   AF-A0AB73UA29-F1
#
_cell.length_a   1.000
_cell.length_b   1.000
_cell.length_c   1.000
_cell.angle_alpha   90.00
_cell.angle_beta   90.00
_cell.angle_gamma   90.00
#
_symmetry.space_group_name_H-M   'P 1'
#
loop_
_entity.id
_entity.type
_entity.pdbx_description
1 polymer ?
#
loop_
_entity_poly.entity_id
_entity_poly.type
_entity_poly.pdbx_seq_one_letter_code
_entity_poly.pdbx_strand_id
1 'polypeptide(L)'
;MSRTDLQRHDLSIPGREALQTRVDFQPGATAARHKHPGEEIIYVLKGTLVYDIDGQGSQSVTAGDVLFVPAETFHSVRNVGDDEGSELATYVVDKDKPLVVLAK
;
A
#
# COMPACT_ATOMS: atom_id res chain seq x y z
N MET A 1 3.88 -5.88 11.52
CA MET A 1 3.99 -5.44 10.12
C MET A 1 5.43 -5.04 9.86
N SER A 2 6.00 -5.43 8.73
CA SER A 2 7.33 -5.01 8.28
C SER A 2 7.27 -4.54 6.84
N ARG A 3 8.19 -3.64 6.47
CA ARG A 3 8.35 -3.10 5.12
C ARG A 3 9.77 -3.38 4.64
N THR A 4 9.90 -3.91 3.43
CA THR A 4 11.18 -4.14 2.77
C THR A 4 11.22 -3.28 1.51
N ASP A 5 12.07 -2.27 1.49
CA ASP A 5 12.29 -1.43 0.31
C ASP A 5 13.05 -2.24 -0.74
N LEU A 6 12.49 -2.34 -1.95
CA LEU A 6 13.05 -3.17 -3.02
C LEU A 6 13.75 -2.34 -4.08
N GLN A 7 13.12 -1.26 -4.53
CA GLN A 7 13.70 -0.34 -5.51
C GLN A 7 13.07 1.05 -5.41
N ARG A 8 13.82 2.05 -5.84
CA ARG A 8 13.41 3.45 -5.94
C ARG A 8 14.11 4.09 -7.12
N HIS A 9 13.35 4.71 -8.02
CA HIS A 9 13.89 5.33 -9.22
C HIS A 9 13.12 6.59 -9.60
N ASP A 10 13.84 7.58 -10.12
CA ASP A 10 13.23 8.70 -10.82
C ASP A 10 12.49 8.20 -12.07
N LEU A 11 11.31 8.75 -12.32
CA LEU A 11 10.55 8.47 -13.53
C LEU A 11 10.89 9.49 -14.62
N SER A 12 10.54 9.15 -15.87
CA SER A 12 10.62 10.07 -17.00
C SER A 12 9.67 11.28 -16.86
N ILE A 13 8.74 11.24 -15.91
CA ILE A 13 7.85 12.34 -15.56
C ILE A 13 8.57 13.24 -14.55
N PRO A 14 8.85 14.53 -14.89
CA PRO A 14 9.56 15.43 -14.00
C PRO A 14 8.91 15.53 -12.62
N GLY A 15 9.72 15.41 -11.57
CA GLY A 15 9.27 15.51 -10.18
C GLY A 15 8.56 14.27 -9.63
N ARG A 16 8.50 13.16 -10.37
CA ARG A 16 7.91 11.89 -9.91
C ARG A 16 8.98 10.80 -9.76
N GLU A 17 8.77 9.94 -8.77
CA GLU A 17 9.56 8.72 -8.57
C GLU A 17 8.64 7.51 -8.42
N ALA A 18 9.19 6.34 -8.77
CA ALA A 18 8.58 5.05 -8.48
C ALA A 18 9.33 4.38 -7.33
N LEU A 19 8.58 3.83 -6.38
CA LEU A 19 9.10 2.98 -5.32
C LEU A 19 8.38 1.65 -5.35
N GLN A 20 9.08 0.57 -5.04
CA GLN A 20 8.44 -0.69 -4.70
C GLN A 20 8.86 -1.15 -3.31
N THR A 21 7.87 -1.53 -2.53
CA THR A 21 8.04 -2.04 -1.17
C THR A 21 7.25 -3.33 -1.05
N ARG A 22 7.87 -4.39 -0.51
CA ARG A 22 7.11 -5.53 -0.02
C ARG A 22 6.65 -5.23 1.40
N VAL A 23 5.36 -5.36 1.67
CA VAL A 23 4.79 -5.20 3.01
C VAL A 23 4.33 -6.56 3.50
N ASP A 24 4.79 -6.93 4.69
CA ASP A 24 4.49 -8.21 5.34
C ASP A 24 3.65 -7.96 6.62
N PHE A 25 2.55 -8.69 6.76
CA PHE A 25 1.56 -8.54 7.81
C PHE A 25 1.40 -9.84 8.61
N GLN A 26 1.82 -9.82 9.87
CA GLN A 26 1.46 -10.89 10.82
C GLN A 26 -0.07 -10.96 11.01
N PRO A 27 -0.63 -12.10 11.44
CA PRO A 27 -2.06 -12.22 11.75
C PRO A 27 -2.55 -11.08 12.65
N GLY A 28 -3.64 -10.43 12.25
CA GLY A 28 -4.23 -9.29 12.98
C GLY A 28 -3.46 -7.97 12.85
N ALA A 29 -2.30 -7.92 12.17
CA ALA A 29 -1.55 -6.68 12.00
C ALA A 29 -2.29 -5.70 11.07
N THR A 30 -2.13 -4.40 11.37
CA THR A 30 -2.79 -3.31 10.65
C THR A 30 -1.77 -2.26 10.22
N ALA A 31 -1.85 -1.79 8.98
CA ALA A 31 -1.31 -0.48 8.62
C ALA A 31 -2.38 0.56 8.96
N ALA A 32 -2.05 1.46 9.89
CA ALA A 32 -2.96 2.52 10.31
C ALA A 32 -3.38 3.40 9.12
N ARG A 33 -4.53 4.07 9.27
CA ARG A 33 -5.09 4.90 8.21
C ARG A 33 -4.13 5.99 7.77
N HIS A 34 -3.81 6.03 6.47
CA HIS A 34 -2.79 6.91 5.90
C HIS A 34 -3.07 7.22 4.42
N LYS A 35 -2.28 8.11 3.84
CA LYS A 35 -2.31 8.44 2.40
C LYS A 35 -0.90 8.67 1.87
N HIS A 36 -0.79 8.73 0.54
CA HIS A 36 0.45 8.95 -0.20
C HIS A 36 0.35 10.17 -1.12
N PRO A 37 1.47 10.87 -1.40
CA PRO A 37 1.55 11.98 -2.35
C PRO A 37 1.62 11.48 -3.80
N GLY A 38 0.71 10.58 -4.16
CA GLY A 38 0.65 9.88 -5.44
C GLY A 38 -0.08 8.55 -5.31
N GLU A 39 -0.19 7.85 -6.43
CA GLU A 39 -0.92 6.59 -6.55
C GLU A 39 -0.13 5.42 -5.93
N GLU A 40 -0.87 4.47 -5.35
CA GLU A 40 -0.36 3.17 -4.94
C GLU A 40 -1.06 2.06 -5.73
N ILE A 41 -0.26 1.18 -6.32
CA ILE A 41 -0.68 0.06 -7.15
C ILE A 41 -0.21 -1.22 -6.46
N ILE A 42 -1.15 -2.07 -6.06
CA ILE A 42 -0.89 -3.17 -5.14
C ILE A 42 -1.19 -4.50 -5.83
N TYR A 43 -0.31 -5.47 -5.63
CA TYR A 43 -0.54 -6.88 -5.94
C TYR A 43 -0.39 -7.71 -4.67
N VAL A 44 -1.43 -8.45 -4.29
CA VAL A 44 -1.41 -9.27 -3.07
C VAL A 44 -0.67 -10.57 -3.35
N LEU A 45 0.37 -10.84 -2.57
CA LEU A 45 1.24 -12.00 -2.74
C LEU A 45 0.75 -13.21 -1.92
N LYS A 46 0.20 -12.96 -0.72
CA LYS A 46 -0.20 -14.01 0.23
C LYS A 46 -1.24 -13.50 1.23
N GLY A 47 -2.06 -14.40 1.75
CA GLY A 47 -2.93 -14.18 2.91
C GLY A 47 -4.28 -13.55 2.54
N THR A 48 -5.00 -13.09 3.57
CA THR A 48 -6.29 -12.43 3.43
C THR A 48 -6.23 -11.05 4.08
N LEU A 49 -6.22 -10.01 3.25
CA LEU A 49 -6.15 -8.63 3.69
C LEU A 49 -7.50 -7.94 3.47
N VAL A 50 -7.87 -7.05 4.39
CA VAL A 50 -9.03 -6.17 4.22
C VAL A 50 -8.52 -4.74 4.13
N TYR A 51 -8.83 -4.09 3.01
CA TYR A 51 -8.56 -2.70 2.73
C TYR A 51 -9.82 -1.87 2.95
N ASP A 52 -9.70 -0.76 3.67
CA ASP A 52 -10.72 0.29 3.69
C ASP A 52 -10.18 1.49 2.93
N ILE A 53 -10.75 1.80 1.77
CA ILE A 53 -10.31 2.91 0.89
C ILE A 53 -11.43 3.95 0.81
N ASP A 54 -11.10 5.20 1.11
CA ASP A 54 -12.09 6.28 1.06
C ASP A 54 -12.72 6.43 -0.32
N GLY A 55 -14.06 6.51 -0.34
CA GLY A 55 -14.85 6.59 -1.57
C GLY A 55 -15.05 5.24 -2.28
N GLN A 56 -14.34 4.18 -1.90
CA GLN A 56 -14.50 2.84 -2.49
C GLN A 56 -15.04 1.80 -1.49
N GLY A 57 -14.89 2.05 -0.18
CA GLY A 57 -15.38 1.15 0.87
C GLY A 57 -14.38 0.04 1.20
N SER A 58 -14.90 -0.99 1.88
CA SER A 58 -14.10 -2.13 2.37
C SER A 58 -13.97 -3.21 1.30
N GLN A 59 -12.76 -3.71 1.09
CA GLN A 59 -12.40 -4.68 0.07
C GLN A 59 -11.57 -5.80 0.70
N SER A 60 -12.09 -7.02 0.67
CA SER A 60 -11.36 -8.22 1.08
C SER A 60 -10.61 -8.78 -0.13
N VAL A 61 -9.29 -8.91 -0.01
CA VAL A 61 -8.38 -9.32 -1.08
C VAL A 61 -7.48 -10.48 -0.63
N THR A 62 -7.11 -11.31 -1.58
CA THR A 62 -6.30 -12.52 -1.40
C THR A 62 -5.21 -12.62 -2.47
N ALA A 63 -4.34 -13.64 -2.37
CA ALA A 63 -3.22 -13.82 -3.30
C ALA A 63 -3.68 -13.80 -4.78
N GLY A 64 -3.05 -12.94 -5.57
CA GLY A 64 -3.39 -12.72 -6.98
C GLY A 64 -4.32 -11.54 -7.25
N ASP A 65 -5.00 -11.03 -6.22
CA ASP A 65 -5.85 -9.85 -6.34
C ASP A 65 -5.00 -8.57 -6.43
N VAL A 66 -5.60 -7.53 -6.99
CA VAL A 66 -4.97 -6.22 -7.19
C VAL A 66 -5.84 -5.11 -6.63
N LEU A 67 -5.19 -4.02 -6.21
CA LEU A 67 -5.85 -2.79 -5.77
C LEU A 67 -5.16 -1.58 -6.39
N PHE A 68 -5.92 -0.50 -6.51
CA PHE A 68 -5.42 0.80 -6.90
C PHE A 68 -5.94 1.85 -5.92
N VAL A 69 -5.03 2.50 -5.20
CA VAL A 69 -5.34 3.60 -4.31
C VAL A 69 -5.02 4.92 -5.03
N PRO A 70 -6.02 5.77 -5.29
CA PRO A 70 -5.78 7.06 -5.92
C PRO A 70 -4.91 7.97 -5.04
N ALA A 71 -4.19 8.90 -5.68
CA ALA A 71 -3.40 9.90 -4.97
C ALA A 71 -4.19 10.62 -3.89
N GLU A 72 -3.54 10.92 -2.77
CA GLU A 72 -4.12 11.65 -1.63
C GLU A 72 -5.34 10.99 -0.98
N THR A 73 -5.64 9.73 -1.30
CA THR A 73 -6.78 8.99 -0.73
C THR A 73 -6.39 8.26 0.54
N PHE A 74 -7.13 8.52 1.63
CA PHE A 74 -6.91 7.80 2.87
C PHE A 74 -7.37 6.34 2.75
N HIS A 75 -6.53 5.45 3.24
CA HIS A 75 -6.82 4.04 3.30
C HIS A 75 -6.12 3.37 4.49
N SER A 76 -6.60 2.20 4.87
CA SER A 76 -5.97 1.32 5.86
C SER A 76 -6.06 -0.12 5.40
N VAL A 77 -5.16 -0.96 5.90
CA VAL A 77 -5.16 -2.40 5.62
C VAL A 77 -4.98 -3.18 6.91
N ARG A 78 -5.70 -4.29 7.03
CA ARG A 78 -5.56 -5.26 8.11
C ARG A 78 -5.46 -6.67 7.55
N ASN A 79 -4.53 -7.46 8.08
CA ASN A 79 -4.57 -8.90 7.89
C ASN A 79 -5.63 -9.51 8.82
N VAL A 80 -6.68 -10.08 8.23
CA VAL A 80 -7.79 -10.71 8.96
C VAL A 80 -7.71 -12.24 8.97
N GLY A 81 -6.71 -12.81 8.28
CA GLY A 81 -6.45 -14.24 8.31
C GLY A 81 -5.59 -14.68 9.51
N ASP A 82 -5.49 -16.00 9.67
CA ASP A 82 -4.69 -16.65 10.72
C ASP A 82 -3.21 -16.87 10.31
N ASP A 83 -2.90 -16.68 9.02
CA ASP A 83 -1.56 -16.78 8.46
C ASP A 83 -0.95 -15.40 8.15
N GLU A 84 0.37 -15.37 7.96
CA GLU A 84 1.05 -14.18 7.45
C GLU A 84 0.56 -13.80 6.04
N GLY A 85 0.20 -12.53 5.87
CA GLY A 85 -0.13 -11.92 4.58
C GLY A 85 1.02 -11.06 4.06
N SER A 86 1.08 -10.88 2.74
CA SER A 86 2.05 -9.97 2.12
C SER A 86 1.55 -9.41 0.80
N GLU A 87 2.10 -8.27 0.42
CA GLU A 87 1.81 -7.60 -0.84
C GLU A 87 3.04 -6.91 -1.42
N LEU A 88 2.99 -6.65 -2.71
CA LEU A 88 3.90 -5.74 -3.39
C LEU A 88 3.17 -4.41 -3.63
N ALA A 89 3.57 -3.37 -2.90
CA ALA A 89 3.08 -2.02 -3.09
C ALA A 89 4.03 -1.25 -4.02
N THR A 90 3.50 -0.79 -5.15
CA THR A 90 4.20 0.07 -6.11
C THR A 90 3.64 1.48 -6.00
N TYR A 91 4.49 2.41 -5.59
CA TYR A 91 4.15 3.82 -5.44
C TYR A 91 4.63 4.60 -6.64
N VAL A 92 3.80 5.48 -7.19
CA VAL A 92 4.22 6.51 -8.14
C VAL A 92 3.89 7.84 -7.49
N VAL A 93 4.88 8.54 -6.97
CA VAL A 93 4.68 9.67 -6.03
C VAL A 93 5.50 10.89 -6.39
N ASP A 94 5.10 12.04 -5.85
CA ASP A 94 5.90 13.25 -5.88
C ASP A 94 7.20 13.07 -5.11
N LYS A 95 8.32 13.42 -5.76
CA LYS A 95 9.65 13.38 -5.15
C LYS A 95 9.73 14.29 -3.92
N ASP A 96 10.60 13.91 -3.00
CA ASP A 96 10.97 14.68 -1.80
C ASP A 96 9.80 14.94 -0.83
N LYS A 97 8.63 14.32 -1.04
CA LYS A 97 7.53 14.32 -0.09
C LYS A 97 7.55 13.06 0.79
N PRO A 98 7.05 13.12 2.04
CA PRO A 98 6.91 11.93 2.86
C PRO A 98 6.01 10.90 2.17
N LEU A 99 6.51 9.67 2.02
CA LEU A 99 5.74 8.59 1.37
C LEU A 99 4.42 8.34 2.09
N VAL A 100 4.44 8.31 3.43
CA VAL A 100 3.28 7.99 4.27
C VAL A 100 2.90 9.22 5.08
N VAL A 101 1.64 9.64 4.95
CA VAL A 101 1.03 10.66 5.82
C VAL A 101 -0.11 10.02 6.59
N LEU A 102 0.08 9.85 7.91
CA LEU A 102 -0.94 9.28 8.79
C LEU A 102 -2.15 10.22 8.91
N ALA A 103 -3.34 9.64 9.03
CA ALA A 103 -4.51 10.38 9.49
C ALA A 103 -4.26 10.92 10.91
N LYS A 104 -4.77 12.12 11.20
CA LYS A 104 -4.73 12.71 12.54
C LYS A 104 -5.77 12.07 13.45
#